data_AF-A0A1X7TPX4-F1
#
_entry.id   AF-A0A1X7TPX4-F1
#
_cell.length_a   1.000
_cell.length_b   1.000
_cell.length_c   1.000
_cell.angle_alpha   90.00
_cell.angle_beta   90.00
_cell.angle_gamma   90.00
#
_symmetry.space_group_name_H-M   'P 1'
#
loop_
_entity.id
_entity.type
_entity.pdbx_description
1 polymer ?
#
loop_
_entity_poly.entity_id
_entity_poly.type
_entity_poly.pdbx_seq_one_letter_code
_entity_poly.pdbx_strand_id
1 'polypeptide(L)'
;MNPNMKRQRARPPDKGSFPLDHTGECKDHMLKYMSCLKENSSDHSQCRVLAKDYLQCRMECELMTKEEWGKLGYKDIEQENNNRREQIMVVGRISVAMTITIISVIVAIVSVVVATTSLISSVVVSVSTEK
;
A
#
# COMPACT_ATOMS: atom_id res chain seq x y z
N MET A 1 10.31 -29.25 42.80
CA MET A 1 10.75 -29.39 41.40
C MET A 1 11.33 -30.78 41.21
N ASN A 2 10.87 -31.55 40.22
CA ASN A 2 11.31 -32.93 39.97
C ASN A 2 12.55 -32.93 39.04
N PRO A 3 13.70 -33.52 39.43
CA PRO A 3 14.96 -33.46 38.68
C PRO A 3 15.06 -34.42 37.47
N ASN A 4 13.98 -35.13 37.09
CA ASN A 4 14.01 -36.12 36.01
C ASN A 4 13.49 -35.58 34.65
N MET A 5 14.05 -34.48 34.16
CA MET A 5 13.84 -34.05 32.77
C MET A 5 15.04 -34.52 31.94
N LYS A 6 14.91 -35.66 31.25
CA LYS A 6 15.90 -36.09 30.25
C LYS A 6 16.03 -34.98 29.21
N ARG A 7 17.20 -34.34 29.12
CA ARG A 7 17.56 -33.43 28.03
C ARG A 7 17.39 -34.17 26.71
N GLN A 8 16.31 -33.90 25.99
CA GLN A 8 16.20 -34.32 24.60
C GLN A 8 17.32 -33.61 23.85
N ARG A 9 18.22 -34.39 23.22
CA ARG A 9 19.20 -33.81 22.30
C ARG A 9 18.39 -33.29 21.11
N ALA A 10 18.07 -32.00 21.14
CA ALA A 10 17.41 -31.35 20.02
C ALA A 10 18.29 -31.57 18.79
N ARG A 11 17.70 -32.08 17.72
CA ARG A 11 18.36 -32.05 16.41
C ARG A 11 18.65 -30.57 16.09
N PRO A 12 19.82 -30.25 15.52
CA PRO A 12 20.08 -28.89 15.09
C PRO A 12 18.92 -28.41 14.20
N PRO A 13 18.50 -27.14 14.30
CA PRO A 13 17.44 -26.62 13.44
C PRO A 13 17.85 -26.81 11.97
N ASP A 14 16.91 -27.25 11.13
CA ASP A 14 17.17 -27.54 9.72
C ASP A 14 17.73 -26.33 8.94
N LYS A 15 17.47 -25.10 9.43
CA LYS A 15 17.93 -23.84 8.84
C LYS A 15 19.11 -23.18 9.57
N GLY A 16 19.73 -23.89 10.52
CA GLY A 16 20.79 -23.33 11.37
C GLY A 16 20.28 -22.30 12.39
N SER A 17 21.19 -21.75 13.19
CA SER A 17 20.87 -20.63 14.09
C SER A 17 20.80 -19.34 13.27
N PHE A 18 19.76 -18.53 13.48
CA PHE A 18 19.64 -17.23 12.85
C PHE A 18 20.91 -16.39 13.10
N PRO A 19 21.54 -15.83 12.04
CA PRO A 19 22.64 -14.90 12.21
C PRO A 19 22.22 -13.75 13.12
N LEU A 20 23.10 -13.33 14.04
CA LEU A 20 22.85 -12.15 14.84
C LEU A 20 23.19 -10.90 14.01
N ASP A 21 22.32 -9.89 14.10
CA ASP A 21 22.53 -8.57 13.51
C ASP A 21 23.58 -7.81 14.34
N HIS A 22 24.86 -8.08 14.05
CA HIS A 22 25.98 -7.51 14.80
C HIS A 22 26.22 -6.03 14.50
N THR A 23 25.99 -5.63 13.25
CA THR A 23 26.17 -4.26 12.76
C THR A 23 24.94 -3.38 13.04
N GLY A 24 23.79 -3.98 13.35
CA GLY A 24 22.56 -3.29 13.70
C GLY A 24 21.84 -2.69 12.49
N GLU A 25 22.00 -3.27 11.30
CA GLU A 25 21.41 -2.76 10.05
C GLU A 25 19.88 -2.74 10.11
N CYS A 26 19.29 -3.70 10.84
CA CYS A 26 17.84 -3.80 10.99
C CYS A 26 17.35 -3.35 12.37
N LYS A 27 18.19 -2.63 13.14
CA LYS A 27 17.88 -2.19 14.50
C LYS A 27 16.64 -1.30 14.56
N ASP A 28 16.45 -0.39 13.60
CA ASP A 28 15.30 0.51 13.60
C ASP A 28 13.96 -0.23 13.43
N HIS A 29 13.93 -1.20 12.51
CA HIS A 29 12.77 -2.06 12.31
C HIS A 29 12.49 -2.94 13.54
N MET A 30 13.55 -3.49 14.14
CA MET A 30 13.47 -4.24 15.39
C MET A 30 12.86 -3.38 16.51
N LEU A 31 13.36 -2.16 16.71
CA LEU A 31 12.89 -1.28 17.78
C LEU A 31 11.42 -0.91 17.60
N LYS A 32 10.98 -0.60 16.38
CA LYS A 32 9.55 -0.34 16.09
C LYS A 32 8.68 -1.54 16.44
N TYR A 33 9.09 -2.74 16.01
CA TYR A 33 8.38 -3.97 16.32
C TYR A 33 8.32 -4.25 17.84
N MET A 34 9.46 -4.09 18.54
CA MET A 34 9.52 -4.27 20.00
C MET A 34 8.69 -3.24 20.76
N SER A 35 8.67 -1.96 20.31
CA SER A 35 7.81 -0.93 20.91
C SER A 35 6.35 -1.31 20.80
N CYS A 36 5.92 -1.75 19.61
CA CYS A 36 4.56 -2.22 19.40
C CYS A 36 4.20 -3.39 20.32
N LEU A 37 5.08 -4.40 20.47
CA LEU A 37 4.81 -5.51 21.39
C LEU A 37 4.67 -5.03 22.83
N LYS A 38 5.53 -4.09 23.26
CA LYS A 38 5.46 -3.53 24.60
C LYS A 38 4.14 -2.78 24.85
N GLU A 39 3.68 -2.03 23.86
CA GLU A 39 2.42 -1.27 23.92
C GLU A 39 1.18 -2.18 23.89
N ASN A 40 1.27 -3.30 23.18
CA ASN A 40 0.16 -4.24 22.98
C ASN A 40 0.26 -5.49 23.86
N SER A 41 0.94 -5.41 25.02
CA SER A 41 1.03 -6.52 25.98
C SER A 41 1.54 -7.84 25.38
N SER A 42 2.53 -7.75 24.50
CA SER A 42 3.13 -8.86 23.73
C SER A 42 2.18 -9.56 22.77
N ASP A 43 1.10 -8.91 22.36
CA ASP A 43 0.23 -9.41 21.30
C ASP A 43 0.86 -9.20 19.91
N HIS A 44 1.35 -10.30 19.34
CA HIS A 44 1.97 -10.31 18.01
C HIS A 44 0.99 -10.01 16.88
N SER A 45 -0.31 -10.26 17.06
CA SER A 45 -1.30 -10.09 15.99
C SER A 45 -1.43 -8.62 15.59
N GLN A 46 -1.35 -7.71 16.57
CA GLN A 46 -1.42 -6.26 16.37
C GLN A 46 -0.15 -5.69 15.74
N CYS A 47 0.99 -6.34 15.96
CA CYS A 47 2.31 -5.89 15.48
C CYS A 47 2.78 -6.60 14.21
N ARG A 48 1.88 -7.34 13.55
CA ARG A 48 2.24 -8.23 12.44
C ARG A 48 2.83 -7.50 11.24
N VAL A 49 2.37 -6.28 10.93
CA VAL A 49 2.94 -5.46 9.86
C VAL A 49 4.40 -5.08 10.18
N LEU A 50 4.67 -4.60 11.40
CA LEU A 50 6.01 -4.23 11.83
C LEU A 50 6.96 -5.44 11.90
N ALA A 51 6.44 -6.59 12.29
CA ALA A 51 7.19 -7.85 12.25
C ALA A 51 7.59 -8.22 10.81
N LYS A 52 6.68 -8.02 9.84
CA LYS A 52 6.97 -8.25 8.42
C LYS A 52 8.10 -7.33 7.93
N ASP A 53 8.03 -6.04 8.25
CA ASP A 53 9.06 -5.06 7.85
C ASP A 53 10.44 -5.40 8.45
N TYR A 54 10.46 -5.87 9.70
CA TYR A 54 11.70 -6.34 10.33
C TYR A 54 12.28 -7.57 9.62
N LEU A 55 11.46 -8.55 9.26
CA LEU A 55 11.90 -9.71 8.49
C LEU A 55 12.34 -9.33 7.08
N GLN A 56 11.67 -8.35 6.46
CA GLN A 56 12.03 -7.84 5.14
C GLN A 56 13.45 -7.27 5.16
N CYS A 57 13.74 -6.37 6.10
CA CYS A 57 15.08 -5.82 6.27
C CYS A 57 16.13 -6.94 6.42
N ARG A 58 15.86 -7.95 7.25
CA ARG A 58 16.80 -9.06 7.46
C ARG A 58 17.04 -9.89 6.20
N MET A 59 16.04 -10.05 5.35
CA MET A 59 16.20 -10.74 4.06
C MET A 59 16.94 -9.89 3.02
N GLU A 60 16.82 -8.57 3.09
CA GLU A 60 17.51 -7.63 2.19
C GLU A 60 18.99 -7.47 2.56
N CYS A 61 19.30 -7.40 3.87
CA CYS A 61 20.66 -7.34 4.42
C CYS A 61 21.34 -8.71 4.56
N GLU A 62 20.78 -9.77 3.96
CA GLU A 62 21.34 -11.13 4.00
C GLU A 62 21.55 -11.72 5.42
N LEU A 63 20.87 -11.16 6.42
CA LEU A 63 20.83 -11.64 7.82
C LEU A 63 19.82 -12.79 8.02
N MET A 64 19.16 -13.20 6.93
CA MET A 64 18.21 -14.30 6.83
C MET A 64 18.09 -14.73 5.36
N THR A 65 17.96 -16.03 5.10
CA THR A 65 17.64 -16.55 3.77
C THR A 65 16.30 -15.99 3.28
N LYS A 66 16.25 -15.53 2.04
CA LYS A 66 15.02 -15.06 1.41
C LYS A 66 13.98 -16.18 1.37
N GLU A 67 12.82 -15.91 1.95
CA GLU A 67 11.69 -16.84 2.02
C GLU A 67 10.42 -16.16 1.51
N GLU A 68 9.50 -16.97 0.99
CA GLU A 68 8.21 -16.48 0.54
C GLU A 68 7.35 -16.04 1.73
N TRP A 69 6.69 -14.89 1.61
CA TRP A 69 5.82 -14.35 2.65
C TRP A 69 4.72 -15.33 3.09
N GLY A 70 4.22 -16.16 2.18
CA GLY A 70 3.27 -17.22 2.50
C GLY A 70 3.81 -18.24 3.51
N LYS A 71 5.07 -18.66 3.38
CA LYS A 71 5.72 -19.62 4.31
C LYS A 71 6.02 -19.02 5.67
N LEU A 72 6.22 -17.71 5.71
CA LEU A 72 6.40 -16.94 6.94
C LEU A 72 5.07 -16.53 7.59
N GLY A 73 3.92 -16.89 6.98
CA GLY A 73 2.60 -16.60 7.51
C GLY A 73 2.17 -15.15 7.32
N TYR A 74 2.52 -14.51 6.19
CA TYR A 74 2.13 -13.14 5.81
C TYR A 74 1.36 -13.07 4.47
N LYS A 75 0.76 -14.19 4.03
CA LYS A 75 0.08 -14.32 2.73
C LYS A 75 -1.05 -13.32 2.52
N ASP A 76 -1.85 -13.10 3.55
CA ASP A 76 -2.98 -12.17 3.57
C ASP A 76 -2.54 -10.71 3.40
N ILE A 77 -1.46 -10.30 4.06
CA ILE A 77 -0.91 -8.93 3.91
C ILE A 77 -0.36 -8.72 2.49
N GLU A 78 0.21 -9.75 1.86
CA GLU A 78 0.65 -9.70 0.47
C GLU A 78 -0.54 -9.60 -0.50
N GLN A 79 -1.60 -10.40 -0.28
CA GLN A 79 -2.82 -10.34 -1.07
C GLN A 79 -3.52 -8.98 -0.94
N GLU A 80 -3.63 -8.43 0.26
CA GLU A 80 -4.19 -7.10 0.49
C GLU A 80 -3.39 -6.01 -0.25
N ASN A 81 -2.05 -6.08 -0.20
CA ASN A 81 -1.21 -5.13 -0.92
C ASN A 81 -1.33 -5.27 -2.43
N ASN A 82 -1.45 -6.49 -2.96
CA ASN A 82 -1.69 -6.72 -4.38
C ASN A 82 -3.06 -6.16 -4.81
N ASN A 83 -4.11 -6.41 -4.03
CA ASN A 83 -5.43 -5.84 -4.26
C ASN A 83 -5.40 -4.30 -4.21
N ARG A 84 -4.65 -3.71 -3.26
CA ARG A 84 -4.44 -2.25 -3.22
C ARG A 84 -3.71 -1.73 -4.44
N ARG A 85 -2.66 -2.42 -4.91
CA ARG A 85 -1.91 -2.02 -6.12
C ARG A 85 -2.77 -2.11 -7.37
N GLU A 86 -3.55 -3.18 -7.50
CA GLU A 86 -4.56 -3.33 -8.56
C GLU A 86 -5.60 -2.22 -8.48
N GLN A 87 -6.12 -1.93 -7.28
CA GLN A 87 -7.09 -0.86 -7.05
C GLN A 87 -6.51 0.51 -7.41
N ILE A 88 -5.26 0.83 -7.06
CA ILE A 88 -4.61 2.10 -7.44
C ILE A 88 -4.51 2.23 -8.96
N MET A 89 -4.14 1.15 -9.66
CA MET A 89 -4.09 1.17 -11.13
C MET A 89 -5.49 1.32 -11.76
N VAL A 90 -6.53 0.70 -11.18
CA VAL A 90 -7.92 0.83 -11.63
C VAL A 90 -8.47 2.22 -11.35
N VAL A 91 -8.30 2.75 -10.14
CA VAL A 91 -8.70 4.12 -9.76
C VAL A 91 -7.94 5.14 -10.60
N GLY A 92 -6.66 4.92 -10.89
CA GLY A 92 -5.89 5.76 -11.81
C GLY A 92 -6.52 5.80 -13.21
N ARG A 93 -6.85 4.63 -13.79
CA ARG A 93 -7.53 4.56 -15.09
C ARG A 93 -8.92 5.20 -15.08
N ILE A 94 -9.70 4.94 -14.04
CA ILE A 94 -11.05 5.51 -13.86
C ILE A 94 -10.97 7.03 -13.66
N SER A 95 -10.06 7.53 -12.82
CA SER A 95 -9.86 8.96 -12.55
C SER A 95 -9.44 9.70 -13.82
N VAL A 96 -8.54 9.12 -14.62
CA VAL A 96 -8.16 9.68 -15.93
C VAL A 96 -9.34 9.66 -16.90
N ALA A 97 -10.09 8.56 -17.00
CA ALA A 97 -11.27 8.50 -17.86
C ALA A 97 -12.37 9.49 -17.42
N MET A 98 -12.60 9.62 -16.12
CA MET A 98 -13.60 10.51 -15.54
C MET A 98 -13.23 11.98 -15.72
N THR A 99 -11.95 12.34 -15.58
CA THR A 99 -11.48 13.69 -15.88
C THR A 99 -11.58 14.01 -17.36
N ILE A 100 -11.23 13.07 -18.25
CA ILE A 100 -11.40 13.23 -19.70
C ILE A 100 -12.87 13.44 -20.05
N THR A 101 -13.78 12.62 -19.56
CA THR A 101 -15.22 12.76 -19.86
C THR A 101 -15.80 14.06 -19.32
N ILE A 102 -15.44 14.45 -18.09
CA ILE A 102 -15.84 15.74 -17.52
C ILE A 102 -15.34 16.90 -18.39
N ILE A 103 -14.06 16.89 -18.78
CA ILE A 103 -13.49 17.93 -19.65
C ILE A 103 -14.22 17.97 -21.00
N SER A 104 -14.46 16.83 -21.64
CA SER A 104 -15.19 16.77 -22.91
C SER A 104 -16.61 17.33 -22.79
N VAL A 105 -17.33 17.02 -21.70
CA VAL A 105 -18.67 17.56 -21.45
C VAL A 105 -18.62 19.07 -21.22
N ILE A 106 -17.66 19.57 -20.42
CA ILE A 106 -17.49 21.00 -20.18
C ILE A 106 -17.21 21.75 -21.50
N VAL A 107 -16.29 21.24 -22.32
CA VAL A 107 -15.96 21.84 -23.63
C VAL A 107 -17.19 21.89 -24.53
N ALA A 108 -17.99 20.83 -24.57
CA ALA A 108 -19.23 20.79 -25.33
C ALA A 108 -20.25 21.84 -24.84
N ILE A 109 -20.45 21.94 -23.52
CA ILE A 109 -21.36 22.93 -22.92
C ILE A 109 -20.90 24.36 -23.24
N VAL A 110 -19.62 24.66 -23.05
CA VAL A 110 -19.05 25.99 -23.35
C VAL A 110 -19.26 26.34 -24.82
N SER A 111 -19.04 25.39 -25.73
CA SER A 111 -19.25 25.59 -27.16
C SER A 111 -20.71 25.93 -27.50
N VAL A 112 -21.68 25.25 -26.86
CA VAL A 112 -23.11 25.53 -27.04
C VAL A 112 -23.49 26.92 -26.51
N VAL A 113 -22.98 27.30 -25.34
CA VAL A 113 -23.23 28.63 -24.75
C VAL A 113 -22.66 29.74 -25.63
N VAL A 114 -21.44 29.58 -26.14
CA VAL A 114 -20.84 30.57 -27.06
C VAL A 114 -21.69 30.72 -28.33
N ALA A 115 -22.08 29.61 -28.96
CA ALA A 115 -22.89 29.64 -30.18
C ALA A 115 -24.25 30.33 -29.97
N THR A 116 -24.92 30.09 -28.84
CA THR A 116 -26.22 30.73 -28.56
C THR A 116 -26.08 32.21 -28.25
N THR A 117 -25.06 32.63 -27.50
CA THR A 117 -24.81 34.06 -27.24
C THR A 117 -24.50 34.84 -28.51
N SER A 118 -23.70 34.29 -29.44
CA SER A 118 -23.42 34.95 -30.73
C SER A 118 -24.70 35.16 -31.57
N LEU A 119 -25.59 34.16 -31.61
CA LEU A 119 -26.86 34.27 -32.33
C LEU A 119 -27.78 35.32 -31.69
N ILE A 120 -27.84 35.38 -30.37
CA ILE A 120 -28.65 36.39 -29.65
C ILE A 120 -28.14 37.80 -29.97
N SER A 121 -26.82 38.03 -29.97
CA SER A 121 -26.27 39.33 -30.37
C SER A 121 -26.66 39.73 -31.80
N SER A 122 -26.66 38.79 -32.76
CA SER A 122 -27.09 39.07 -34.13
C SER A 122 -28.58 39.41 -34.23
N VAL A 123 -29.45 38.68 -33.51
CA VAL A 123 -30.91 38.93 -33.52
C VAL A 123 -31.26 40.27 -32.88
N VAL A 124 -30.62 40.63 -31.75
CA VAL A 124 -30.87 41.92 -31.08
C VAL A 124 -30.46 43.09 -31.97
N VAL A 125 -29.36 42.98 -32.72
CA VAL A 125 -28.95 44.01 -33.68
C VAL A 125 -29.96 44.16 -34.81
N SER A 126 -30.46 43.07 -35.39
CA SER A 126 -31.47 43.11 -36.46
C SER A 126 -32.79 43.74 -36.01
N VAL A 127 -33.26 43.46 -34.78
CA VAL A 127 -34.47 44.10 -34.22
C VAL A 127 -34.27 45.59 -33.98
N SER A 128 -33.05 46.02 -33.61
CA SER A 128 -32.75 47.44 -33.40
C SER A 128 -32.65 48.27 -34.68
N THR A 129 -32.40 47.65 -35.84
CA THR A 129 -32.33 48.36 -37.13
C THR A 129 -33.68 48.54 -37.82
N GLU A 130 -34.75 47.90 -37.32
CA GLU A 130 -36.07 47.89 -37.96
C GLU A 130 -37.08 48.87 -37.30
N LYS A 131 -36.61 49.80 -36.46
CA LYS A 131 -37.41 50.82 -35.78
C LYS A 131 -36.83 52.22 -35.99
#